data_AF-A0A5B6W354-F1
#
_entry.id   AF-A0A5B6W354-F1
#
_cell.length_a   1.000
_cell.length_b   1.000
_cell.length_c   1.000
_cell.angle_alpha   90.00
_cell.angle_beta   90.00
_cell.angle_gamma   90.00
#
_symmetry.space_group_name_H-M   'P 1'
#
loop_
_entity.id
_entity.type
_entity.pdbx_description
1 polymer ?
#
loop_
_entity_poly.entity_id
_entity_poly.type
_entity_poly.pdbx_seq_one_letter_code
_entity_poly.pdbx_strand_id
1 'polypeptide(L)'
;MINSLVFPRPSAAFKFASTRFDGSRKSKYSKPRMELTLTQPDDWHLHLRDGDLLQAVAPHSAKHFGRAIIMPNLKPPITTTAAAVAYRESILKALPADSNFTPLMTLYLTDKTSPNEIKLARRSGVVFAVKLYPAGATTNSQDGVTDLFRKCLPVLEEMVEENMPLLVHGEVTDPDVDVFDREKVFIDTVLQPLIQRLPRLKVVMEHITTMDAVRFVESGEEGFLAATVTPQHLILNRNALFQGGLQPHNYCLPVLKRETHSMLQSTVSLMLQIRIATYIYIIGLPSSMCCNYHT
;
A
#
# COMPACT_ATOMS: atom_id res chain seq x y z
N MET A 1 -15.71 -13.63 -72.11
CA MET A 1 -16.95 -14.33 -72.48
C MET A 1 -17.15 -15.42 -71.42
N ILE A 2 -17.91 -15.15 -70.34
CA ILE A 2 -19.37 -15.39 -70.22
C ILE A 2 -19.64 -16.91 -70.23
N ASN A 3 -20.11 -17.57 -69.17
CA ASN A 3 -21.46 -17.46 -68.57
C ASN A 3 -21.50 -18.20 -67.19
N SER A 4 -21.87 -17.52 -66.09
CA SER A 4 -23.21 -17.53 -65.45
C SER A 4 -23.53 -18.79 -64.60
N LEU A 5 -23.41 -18.66 -63.27
CA LEU A 5 -24.03 -19.55 -62.28
C LEU A 5 -25.39 -18.99 -61.84
N VAL A 6 -26.38 -19.87 -61.81
CA VAL A 6 -27.80 -19.59 -61.58
C VAL A 6 -28.12 -19.55 -60.08
N PHE A 7 -28.86 -18.52 -59.65
CA PHE A 7 -29.43 -18.40 -58.30
C PHE A 7 -30.74 -19.21 -58.15
N PRO A 8 -30.99 -19.87 -57.00
CA PRO A 8 -32.33 -20.34 -56.64
C PRO A 8 -33.17 -19.23 -55.99
N ARG A 9 -34.48 -19.28 -56.26
CA ARG A 9 -35.53 -18.33 -55.85
C ARG A 9 -35.82 -18.34 -54.34
N PRO A 10 -36.38 -17.24 -53.79
CA PRO A 10 -36.68 -17.10 -52.36
C PRO A 10 -37.95 -17.89 -51.97
N SER A 11 -37.89 -18.61 -50.85
CA SER A 11 -39.05 -19.23 -50.20
C SER A 11 -39.85 -18.21 -49.39
N ALA A 12 -41.15 -18.46 -49.29
CA ALA A 12 -42.19 -17.54 -48.87
C ALA A 12 -41.98 -16.91 -47.47
N ALA A 13 -42.28 -15.61 -47.39
CA ALA A 13 -42.25 -14.81 -46.17
C ALA A 13 -43.34 -15.24 -45.18
N PHE A 14 -42.92 -15.64 -43.97
CA PHE A 14 -43.80 -15.72 -42.80
C PHE A 14 -44.17 -14.31 -42.35
N LYS A 15 -45.46 -13.98 -42.34
CA LYS A 15 -45.99 -12.73 -41.77
C LYS A 15 -45.93 -12.81 -40.24
N PHE A 16 -44.95 -12.15 -39.63
CA PHE A 16 -45.01 -11.80 -38.21
C PHE A 16 -45.95 -10.62 -38.01
N ALA A 17 -46.89 -10.74 -37.07
CA ALA A 17 -47.75 -9.65 -36.67
C ALA A 17 -46.91 -8.52 -36.04
N SER A 18 -46.96 -7.32 -36.63
CA SER A 18 -46.33 -6.12 -36.09
C SER A 18 -47.21 -5.53 -34.98
N THR A 19 -47.02 -5.96 -33.74
CA THR A 19 -47.47 -5.18 -32.59
C THR A 19 -46.51 -4.01 -32.40
N ARG A 20 -47.01 -2.78 -32.62
CA ARG A 20 -46.29 -1.55 -32.28
C ARG A 20 -46.06 -1.54 -30.77
N PHE A 21 -44.80 -1.58 -30.35
CA PHE A 21 -44.42 -1.39 -28.96
C PHE A 21 -44.55 0.11 -28.64
N ASP A 22 -45.58 0.48 -27.88
CA ASP A 22 -45.68 1.81 -27.29
C ASP A 22 -44.59 1.96 -26.21
N GLY A 23 -43.67 2.91 -26.42
CA GLY A 23 -42.49 3.18 -25.60
C GLY A 23 -42.79 3.92 -24.29
N SER A 24 -43.92 3.65 -23.63
CA SER A 24 -44.39 4.41 -22.45
C SER A 24 -44.32 3.66 -21.12
N ARG A 25 -43.68 2.48 -21.04
CA ARG A 25 -43.43 1.80 -19.75
C ARG A 25 -42.14 2.31 -19.10
N LYS A 26 -42.25 3.39 -18.33
CA LYS A 26 -41.27 3.72 -17.28
C LYS A 26 -41.12 2.50 -16.36
N SER A 27 -39.92 1.92 -16.32
CA SER A 27 -39.57 0.86 -15.37
C SER A 27 -39.88 1.36 -13.96
N LYS A 28 -40.86 0.75 -13.29
CA LYS A 28 -41.24 1.02 -11.89
C LYS A 28 -40.31 0.38 -10.86
N TYR A 29 -39.22 -0.25 -11.31
CA TYR A 29 -38.25 -0.90 -10.43
C TYR A 29 -36.92 -0.16 -10.49
N SER A 30 -36.81 0.95 -9.75
CA SER A 30 -35.49 1.42 -9.33
C SER A 30 -34.99 0.42 -8.28
N LYS A 31 -34.02 -0.42 -8.63
CA LYS A 31 -33.25 -1.14 -7.59
C LYS A 31 -32.77 -0.09 -6.59
N PRO A 32 -32.96 -0.30 -5.28
CA PRO A 32 -32.40 0.61 -4.29
C PRO A 32 -30.89 0.69 -4.53
N ARG A 33 -30.40 1.90 -4.76
CA ARG A 33 -28.97 2.16 -4.91
C ARG A 33 -28.39 1.88 -3.52
N MET A 34 -27.62 0.80 -3.37
CA MET A 34 -26.88 0.59 -2.12
C MET A 34 -25.86 1.72 -2.01
N GLU A 35 -26.02 2.53 -0.97
CA GLU A 35 -25.17 3.65 -0.65
C GLU A 35 -24.40 3.31 0.62
N LEU A 36 -23.07 3.40 0.55
CA LEU A 36 -22.18 3.25 1.69
C LEU A 36 -21.48 4.59 1.89
N THR A 37 -21.72 5.22 3.03
CA THR A 37 -21.02 6.44 3.44
C THR A 37 -19.85 6.06 4.34
N LEU A 38 -18.65 6.54 3.99
CA LEU A 38 -17.44 6.34 4.77
C LEU A 38 -16.91 7.71 5.20
N THR A 39 -16.35 7.79 6.40
CA THR A 39 -15.48 8.91 6.76
C THR A 39 -14.30 8.94 5.79
N GLN A 40 -13.84 10.14 5.41
CA GLN A 40 -12.75 10.30 4.44
C GLN A 40 -11.53 9.46 4.91
N PRO A 41 -11.08 8.47 4.13
CA PRO A 41 -10.00 7.57 4.53
C PRO A 41 -8.62 8.23 4.36
N ASP A 42 -7.61 7.55 4.86
CA ASP A 42 -6.19 7.85 4.64
C ASP A 42 -5.49 6.66 3.98
N ASP A 43 -4.43 6.93 3.20
CA ASP A 43 -3.60 5.91 2.58
C ASP A 43 -2.24 5.79 3.29
N TRP A 44 -2.10 4.76 4.12
CA TRP A 44 -0.91 4.58 4.95
C TRP A 44 0.31 4.00 4.20
N HIS A 45 0.23 3.80 2.88
CA HIS A 45 1.38 3.38 2.06
C HIS A 45 1.25 3.82 0.59
N LEU A 46 1.77 5.00 0.26
CA LEU A 46 1.62 5.57 -1.08
C LEU A 46 2.95 5.90 -1.77
N HIS A 47 3.05 5.56 -3.06
CA HIS A 47 4.17 5.92 -3.94
C HIS A 47 3.71 6.94 -4.99
N LEU A 48 4.10 8.20 -4.84
CA LEU A 48 3.72 9.27 -5.77
C LEU A 48 4.72 9.52 -6.91
N ARG A 49 5.93 8.94 -6.84
CA ARG A 49 7.02 9.16 -7.81
C ARG A 49 7.40 10.65 -7.90
N ASP A 50 8.00 11.10 -8.99
CA ASP A 50 8.42 12.50 -9.15
C ASP A 50 8.17 12.97 -10.60
N GLY A 51 8.27 14.27 -10.83
CA GLY A 51 8.11 14.89 -12.16
C GLY A 51 6.72 14.63 -12.76
N ASP A 52 6.68 14.27 -14.05
CA ASP A 52 5.42 14.06 -14.78
C ASP A 52 4.55 12.96 -14.17
N LEU A 53 5.17 11.93 -13.59
CA LEU A 53 4.42 10.87 -12.92
C LEU A 53 3.73 11.38 -11.66
N LEU A 54 4.38 12.24 -10.88
CA LEU A 54 3.77 12.87 -9.71
C LEU A 54 2.55 13.69 -10.12
N GLN A 55 2.66 14.50 -11.17
CA GLN A 55 1.55 15.29 -11.71
C GLN A 55 0.39 14.41 -12.18
N ALA A 56 0.70 13.26 -12.77
CA ALA A 56 -0.31 12.32 -13.25
C ALA A 56 -1.04 11.60 -12.10
N VAL A 57 -0.33 11.18 -11.04
CA VAL A 57 -0.90 10.27 -10.02
C VAL A 57 -1.42 10.96 -8.76
N ALA A 58 -0.81 12.08 -8.33
CA ALA A 58 -1.19 12.73 -7.06
C ALA A 58 -2.66 13.16 -7.00
N PRO A 59 -3.28 13.74 -8.06
CA PRO A 59 -4.69 14.11 -8.03
C PRO A 59 -5.64 12.93 -7.81
N HIS A 60 -5.27 11.71 -8.26
CA HIS A 60 -6.10 10.52 -8.05
C HIS A 60 -6.17 10.12 -6.57
N SER A 61 -5.06 10.16 -5.85
CA SER A 61 -5.04 9.90 -4.41
C SER A 61 -5.76 11.00 -3.63
N ALA A 62 -5.47 12.27 -3.95
CA ALA A 62 -6.03 13.43 -3.26
C ALA A 62 -7.55 13.56 -3.41
N LYS A 63 -8.14 12.97 -4.45
CA LYS A 63 -9.59 12.92 -4.63
C LYS A 63 -10.32 12.05 -3.60
N HIS A 64 -9.63 11.04 -3.07
CA HIS A 64 -10.26 10.00 -2.24
C HIS A 64 -9.77 10.00 -0.80
N PHE A 65 -8.51 10.37 -0.58
CA PHE A 65 -7.88 10.30 0.73
C PHE A 65 -7.66 11.69 1.33
N GLY A 66 -7.76 11.81 2.65
CA GLY A 66 -7.43 13.03 3.37
C GLY A 66 -5.92 13.16 3.59
N ARG A 67 -5.24 12.04 3.84
CA ARG A 67 -3.80 12.00 4.08
C ARG A 67 -3.19 10.77 3.44
N ALA A 68 -1.88 10.80 3.22
CA ALA A 68 -1.15 9.59 2.92
C ALA A 68 0.27 9.60 3.45
N ILE A 69 0.77 8.43 3.85
CA ILE A 69 2.19 8.21 4.12
C ILE A 69 2.93 8.05 2.79
N ILE A 70 3.82 8.99 2.51
CA ILE A 70 4.53 9.05 1.23
C ILE A 70 5.86 8.32 1.36
N MET A 71 6.02 7.27 0.54
CA MET A 71 7.21 6.43 0.54
C MET A 71 8.42 7.14 -0.09
N PRO A 72 9.66 6.91 0.41
CA PRO A 72 10.81 7.78 0.13
C PRO A 72 11.77 7.23 -0.94
N ASN A 73 11.42 6.15 -1.64
CA ASN A 73 12.27 5.44 -2.61
C ASN A 73 12.24 6.08 -4.01
N LEU A 74 12.47 7.40 -4.07
CA LEU A 74 12.77 8.12 -5.31
C LEU A 74 14.19 7.79 -5.82
N LYS A 75 14.60 8.42 -6.92
CA LYS A 75 15.98 8.40 -7.42
C LYS A 75 16.52 9.84 -7.50
N PRO A 76 17.42 10.26 -6.60
CA PRO A 76 17.94 9.53 -5.42
C PRO A 76 16.87 9.33 -4.32
N PRO A 77 17.05 8.38 -3.38
CA PRO A 77 16.14 8.20 -2.26
C PRO A 77 16.14 9.41 -1.32
N ILE A 78 15.03 9.64 -0.64
CA ILE A 78 14.88 10.75 0.31
C ILE A 78 15.47 10.33 1.66
N THR A 79 16.72 10.69 1.92
CA THR A 79 17.46 10.31 3.12
C THR A 79 17.64 11.44 4.13
N THR A 80 17.22 12.66 3.80
CA THR A 80 17.35 13.84 4.67
C THR A 80 16.04 14.59 4.82
N THR A 81 15.88 15.25 5.96
CA THR A 81 14.72 16.08 6.31
C THR A 81 14.53 17.20 5.30
N ALA A 82 15.62 17.83 4.85
CA ALA A 82 15.56 18.87 3.84
C ALA A 82 14.99 18.36 2.51
N ALA A 83 15.40 17.16 2.08
CA ALA A 83 14.87 16.53 0.87
C ALA A 83 13.38 16.15 1.03
N ALA A 84 12.98 15.67 2.22
CA ALA A 84 11.58 15.36 2.51
C ALA A 84 10.69 16.61 2.47
N VAL A 85 11.15 17.73 3.03
CA VAL A 85 10.45 19.02 2.98
C VAL A 85 10.34 19.51 1.54
N ALA A 86 11.43 19.48 0.77
CA ALA A 86 11.43 19.90 -0.63
C ALA A 86 10.45 19.06 -1.47
N TYR A 87 10.45 17.73 -1.28
CA TYR A 87 9.53 16.84 -2.01
C TYR A 87 8.07 17.05 -1.59
N ARG A 88 7.80 17.33 -0.31
CA ARG A 88 6.46 17.73 0.14
C ARG A 88 5.95 18.94 -0.62
N GLU A 89 6.78 19.98 -0.76
CA GLU A 89 6.41 21.18 -1.53
C GLU A 89 6.12 20.86 -3.00
N SER A 90 6.89 19.95 -3.61
CA SER A 90 6.61 19.46 -4.97
C SER A 90 5.27 18.73 -5.06
N ILE A 91 4.93 17.87 -4.08
CA ILE A 91 3.64 17.18 -4.03
C ILE A 91 2.51 18.20 -3.92
N LEU A 92 2.59 19.15 -2.99
CA LEU A 92 1.55 20.16 -2.80
C LEU A 92 1.30 21.00 -4.05
N LYS A 93 2.34 21.31 -4.83
CA LYS A 93 2.20 22.00 -6.13
C LYS A 93 1.54 21.15 -7.22
N ALA A 94 1.60 19.83 -7.12
CA ALA A 94 0.97 18.90 -8.06
C ALA A 94 -0.52 18.67 -7.76
N LEU A 95 -1.00 19.14 -6.60
CA LEU A 95 -2.39 18.95 -6.18
C LEU A 95 -3.32 19.98 -6.84
N PRO A 96 -4.61 19.63 -7.04
CA PRO A 96 -5.64 20.62 -7.34
C PRO A 96 -5.68 21.74 -6.29
N ALA A 97 -6.02 22.96 -6.71
CA ALA A 97 -5.98 24.15 -5.85
C ALA A 97 -6.89 24.07 -4.61
N ASP A 98 -7.94 23.27 -4.66
CA ASP A 98 -8.93 23.02 -3.60
C ASP A 98 -8.67 21.72 -2.82
N SER A 99 -7.53 21.07 -3.04
CA SER A 99 -7.20 19.83 -2.37
C SER A 99 -6.93 20.04 -0.87
N ASN A 100 -7.57 19.21 -0.05
CA ASN A 100 -7.30 19.11 1.39
C ASN A 100 -6.31 17.98 1.74
N PHE A 101 -5.65 17.39 0.73
CA PHE A 101 -4.77 16.24 0.91
C PHE A 101 -3.48 16.60 1.64
N THR A 102 -3.16 15.86 2.70
CA THR A 102 -1.93 16.06 3.49
C THR A 102 -0.93 14.93 3.25
N PRO A 103 0.17 15.18 2.53
CA PRO A 103 1.27 14.22 2.43
C PRO A 103 2.07 14.16 3.75
N LEU A 104 2.14 12.97 4.34
CA LEU A 104 2.91 12.64 5.55
C LEU A 104 4.23 12.01 5.11
N MET A 105 5.33 12.75 5.24
CA MET A 105 6.60 12.36 4.60
C MET A 105 7.31 11.28 5.41
N THR A 106 8.16 10.51 4.73
CA THR A 106 9.04 9.53 5.37
C THR A 106 10.48 9.71 4.92
N LEU A 107 11.41 9.16 5.69
CA LEU A 107 12.81 9.03 5.28
C LEU A 107 13.14 7.60 4.89
N TYR A 108 14.02 7.45 3.91
CA TYR A 108 14.61 6.19 3.51
C TYR A 108 15.73 5.83 4.50
N LEU A 109 15.62 4.69 5.19
CA LEU A 109 16.67 4.19 6.08
C LEU A 109 17.85 3.66 5.27
N THR A 110 19.05 4.13 5.59
CA THR A 110 20.30 3.66 4.99
C THR A 110 21.31 3.31 6.09
N ASP A 111 22.35 2.57 5.72
CA ASP A 111 23.52 2.30 6.58
C ASP A 111 24.21 3.56 7.12
N LYS A 112 23.97 4.73 6.50
CA LYS A 112 24.60 6.02 6.83
C LYS A 112 23.64 7.00 7.49
N THR A 113 22.38 6.63 7.69
CA THR A 113 21.41 7.47 8.39
C THR A 113 21.96 7.75 9.79
N SER A 114 21.93 9.00 10.22
CA SER A 114 22.46 9.39 11.53
C SER A 114 21.34 9.54 12.56
N PRO A 115 21.57 9.26 13.85
CA PRO A 115 20.60 9.57 14.91
C PRO A 115 20.15 11.03 14.90
N ASN A 116 21.08 11.96 14.64
CA ASN A 116 20.75 13.38 14.53
C ASN A 116 19.71 13.65 13.44
N GLU A 117 19.75 12.93 12.32
CA GLU A 117 18.75 13.08 11.26
C GLU A 117 17.34 12.75 11.76
N ILE A 118 17.18 11.77 12.66
CA ILE A 118 15.89 11.42 13.28
C ILE A 118 15.36 12.58 14.13
N LYS A 119 16.22 13.24 14.91
CA LYS A 119 15.86 14.44 15.69
C LYS A 119 15.44 15.60 14.81
N LEU A 120 16.17 15.83 13.71
CA LEU A 120 15.80 16.87 12.74
C LEU A 120 14.45 16.54 12.10
N ALA A 121 14.26 15.31 11.68
CA ALA A 121 13.03 14.81 11.06
C ALA A 121 11.84 15.02 11.99
N ARG A 122 11.94 14.60 13.25
CA ARG A 122 10.85 14.74 14.23
C ARG A 122 10.52 16.20 14.49
N ARG A 123 11.53 17.06 14.71
CA ARG A 123 11.34 18.50 14.95
C ARG A 123 10.76 19.25 13.75
N SER A 124 10.91 18.73 12.53
CA SER A 124 10.34 19.38 11.34
C SER A 124 8.82 19.40 11.33
N GLY A 125 8.15 18.45 12.02
CA GLY A 125 6.71 18.24 11.92
C GLY A 125 6.22 17.74 10.55
N VAL A 126 7.13 17.48 9.60
CA VAL A 126 6.83 17.05 8.23
C VAL A 126 7.08 15.56 8.04
N VAL A 127 8.11 15.02 8.71
CA VAL A 127 8.46 13.60 8.65
C VAL A 127 7.79 12.82 9.77
N PHE A 128 7.09 11.76 9.40
CA PHE A 128 6.26 10.95 10.31
C PHE A 128 6.78 9.54 10.55
N ALA A 129 7.66 9.04 9.69
CA ALA A 129 8.22 7.71 9.84
C ALA A 129 9.53 7.55 9.07
N VAL A 130 10.24 6.45 9.36
CA VAL A 130 11.40 6.01 8.57
C VAL A 130 11.07 4.66 7.94
N LYS A 131 11.32 4.52 6.64
CA LYS A 131 11.04 3.31 5.87
C LYS A 131 12.33 2.51 5.66
N LEU A 132 12.32 1.27 6.17
CA LEU A 132 13.31 0.25 5.92
C LEU A 132 12.99 -0.51 4.62
N TYR A 133 13.96 -0.51 3.71
CA TYR A 133 14.05 -1.44 2.59
C TYR A 133 15.32 -2.27 2.75
N PRO A 134 15.23 -3.62 2.81
CA PRO A 134 16.40 -4.47 2.67
C PRO A 134 17.05 -4.24 1.30
N ALA A 135 18.39 -4.18 1.27
CA ALA A 135 19.12 -3.88 0.04
C ALA A 135 18.75 -4.86 -1.08
N GLY A 136 18.24 -4.33 -2.20
CA GLY A 136 17.81 -5.12 -3.37
C GLY A 136 16.42 -5.78 -3.29
N ALA A 137 15.66 -5.60 -2.20
CA ALA A 137 14.35 -6.24 -2.03
C ALA A 137 13.28 -5.78 -3.01
N THR A 138 13.33 -4.53 -3.47
CA THR A 138 12.26 -3.94 -4.28
C THR A 138 12.75 -2.79 -5.16
N THR A 139 11.82 -2.12 -5.84
CA THR A 139 12.11 -0.99 -6.73
C THR A 139 12.83 0.13 -5.96
N ASN A 140 14.01 0.52 -6.48
CA ASN A 140 14.90 1.56 -5.94
C ASN A 140 15.43 1.26 -4.54
N SER A 141 15.68 -0.02 -4.21
CA SER A 141 16.26 -0.40 -2.92
C SER A 141 17.74 -0.74 -2.94
N GLN A 142 18.50 -0.32 -3.95
CA GLN A 142 19.94 -0.60 -4.03
C GLN A 142 20.73 0.07 -2.89
N ASP A 143 20.30 1.26 -2.45
CA ASP A 143 20.89 2.00 -1.33
C ASP A 143 20.28 1.59 0.04
N GLY A 144 19.59 0.45 0.08
CA GLY A 144 18.95 -0.12 1.26
C GLY A 144 19.92 -0.54 2.35
N VAL A 145 19.35 -0.96 3.48
CA VAL A 145 20.14 -1.43 4.63
C VAL A 145 20.77 -2.78 4.34
N THR A 146 22.06 -2.92 4.64
CA THR A 146 22.81 -4.18 4.48
C THR A 146 22.92 -4.98 5.78
N ASP A 147 22.99 -4.32 6.92
CA ASP A 147 23.11 -4.94 8.25
C ASP A 147 22.38 -4.07 9.28
N LEU A 148 21.13 -4.43 9.55
CA LEU A 148 20.24 -3.67 10.42
C LEU A 148 20.78 -3.60 11.86
N PHE A 149 21.33 -4.70 12.37
CA PHE A 149 21.73 -4.82 13.77
C PHE A 149 23.08 -4.18 14.08
N ARG A 150 23.99 -4.11 13.10
CA ARG A 150 25.30 -3.47 13.31
C ARG A 150 25.33 -2.00 12.91
N LYS A 151 24.68 -1.64 11.80
CA LYS A 151 24.83 -0.30 11.21
C LYS A 151 23.68 0.65 11.58
N CYS A 152 22.47 0.13 11.74
CA CYS A 152 21.29 0.96 11.97
C CYS A 152 20.89 1.04 13.45
N LEU A 153 21.45 0.21 14.33
CA LEU A 153 21.03 0.16 15.74
C LEU A 153 21.03 1.53 16.44
N PRO A 154 22.06 2.40 16.32
CA PRO A 154 22.03 3.71 16.95
C PRO A 154 20.87 4.61 16.44
N VAL A 155 20.53 4.50 15.15
CA VAL A 155 19.37 5.21 14.59
C VAL A 155 18.07 4.64 15.10
N LEU A 156 17.96 3.31 15.22
CA LEU A 156 16.75 2.65 15.72
C LEU A 156 16.52 2.97 17.20
N GLU A 157 17.57 3.06 18.01
CA GLU A 157 17.50 3.54 19.40
C GLU A 157 17.00 4.99 19.45
N GLU A 158 17.52 5.86 18.60
CA GLU A 158 17.05 7.25 18.52
C GLU A 158 15.59 7.35 18.04
N MET A 159 15.16 6.46 17.15
CA MET A 159 13.75 6.37 16.75
C MET A 159 12.84 5.99 17.92
N VAL A 160 13.31 5.19 18.88
CA VAL A 160 12.56 4.91 20.13
C VAL A 160 12.40 6.19 20.94
N GLU A 161 13.49 6.93 21.18
CA GLU A 161 13.49 8.16 21.98
C GLU A 161 12.58 9.25 21.38
N GLU A 162 12.65 9.43 20.05
CA GLU A 162 11.83 10.41 19.33
C GLU A 162 10.41 9.90 19.02
N ASN A 163 10.07 8.67 19.44
CA ASN A 163 8.80 7.99 19.16
C ASN A 163 8.48 8.00 17.64
N MET A 164 9.52 7.81 16.83
CA MET A 164 9.48 7.76 15.37
C MET A 164 9.28 6.31 14.90
N PRO A 165 8.21 5.98 14.19
CA PRO A 165 7.94 4.61 13.78
C PRO A 165 8.83 4.14 12.62
N LEU A 166 9.14 2.84 12.65
CA LEU A 166 9.80 2.13 11.58
C LEU A 166 8.77 1.42 10.69
N LEU A 167 8.69 1.82 9.44
CA LEU A 167 7.91 1.12 8.42
C LEU A 167 8.82 0.11 7.74
N VAL A 168 8.36 -1.12 7.54
CA VAL A 168 9.24 -2.21 7.08
C VAL A 168 8.67 -2.88 5.83
N HIS A 169 9.45 -2.88 4.74
CA HIS A 169 9.25 -3.83 3.66
C HIS A 169 9.87 -5.17 4.07
N GLY A 170 9.04 -6.09 4.56
CA GLY A 170 9.51 -7.29 5.25
C GLY A 170 9.80 -8.49 4.36
N GLU A 171 10.79 -8.42 3.47
CA GLU A 171 11.29 -9.56 2.69
C GLU A 171 12.82 -9.65 2.77
N VAL A 172 13.36 -10.86 2.97
CA VAL A 172 14.79 -11.09 2.75
C VAL A 172 15.13 -11.08 1.27
N THR A 173 16.39 -10.80 0.95
CA THR A 173 16.88 -10.70 -0.44
C THR A 173 17.85 -11.79 -0.83
N ASP A 174 18.04 -12.76 0.07
CA ASP A 174 18.86 -13.95 -0.15
C ASP A 174 18.40 -14.69 -1.43
N PRO A 175 19.29 -14.90 -2.41
CA PRO A 175 18.95 -15.60 -3.65
C PRO A 175 18.59 -17.08 -3.42
N ASP A 176 19.00 -17.69 -2.31
CA ASP A 176 18.70 -19.09 -1.98
C ASP A 176 17.31 -19.24 -1.32
N VAL A 177 16.66 -18.13 -0.95
CA VAL A 177 15.30 -18.11 -0.39
C VAL A 177 14.27 -17.88 -1.50
N ASP A 178 13.37 -18.84 -1.66
CA ASP A 178 12.25 -18.76 -2.61
C ASP A 178 11.40 -17.51 -2.36
N VAL A 179 11.02 -16.82 -3.44
CA VAL A 179 10.28 -15.56 -3.39
C VAL A 179 8.94 -15.66 -2.63
N PHE A 180 8.33 -16.85 -2.56
CA PHE A 180 7.13 -17.08 -1.78
C PHE A 180 7.39 -17.16 -0.27
N ASP A 181 8.62 -17.46 0.16
CA ASP A 181 9.01 -17.67 1.56
C ASP A 181 9.75 -16.47 2.18
N ARG A 182 10.19 -15.50 1.36
CA ARG A 182 10.99 -14.33 1.80
C ARG A 182 10.37 -13.53 2.94
N GLU A 183 9.04 -13.38 2.95
CA GLU A 183 8.34 -12.65 4.00
C GLU A 183 8.40 -13.37 5.35
N LYS A 184 8.18 -14.69 5.33
CA LYS A 184 8.28 -15.53 6.52
C LYS A 184 9.70 -15.53 7.08
N VAL A 185 10.70 -15.74 6.23
CA VAL A 185 12.11 -15.74 6.65
C VAL A 185 12.50 -14.38 7.24
N PHE A 186 11.99 -13.27 6.69
CA PHE A 186 12.24 -11.94 7.25
C PHE A 186 11.68 -11.78 8.67
N ILE A 187 10.46 -12.28 8.93
CA ILE A 187 9.88 -12.29 10.27
C ILE A 187 10.81 -13.02 11.24
N ASP A 188 11.17 -14.26 10.89
CA ASP A 188 11.91 -15.16 11.78
C ASP A 188 13.35 -14.66 12.06
N THR A 189 14.01 -14.10 11.04
CA THR A 189 15.45 -13.76 11.11
C THR A 189 15.76 -12.29 11.37
N VAL A 190 14.82 -11.37 11.10
CA VAL A 190 15.04 -9.93 11.24
C VAL A 190 14.03 -9.30 12.18
N LEU A 191 12.73 -9.42 11.90
CA LEU A 191 11.72 -8.63 12.59
C LEU A 191 11.50 -9.08 14.03
N GLN A 192 11.41 -10.39 14.28
CA GLN A 192 11.27 -10.94 15.62
C GLN A 192 12.49 -10.60 16.50
N PRO A 193 13.76 -10.82 16.06
CA PRO A 193 14.92 -10.40 16.84
C PRO A 193 15.01 -8.88 17.06
N LEU A 194 14.55 -8.06 16.09
CA LEU A 194 14.51 -6.61 16.24
C LEU A 194 13.57 -6.18 17.36
N ILE A 195 12.34 -6.69 17.37
CA ILE A 195 11.34 -6.35 18.39
C ILE A 195 11.77 -6.85 19.77
N GLN A 196 12.41 -8.02 19.86
CA GLN A 196 12.98 -8.50 21.12
C GLN A 196 14.09 -7.59 21.66
N ARG A 197 14.91 -7.03 20.77
CA ARG A 197 16.02 -6.14 21.14
C ARG A 197 15.55 -4.73 21.48
N LEU A 198 14.57 -4.21 20.75
CA LEU A 198 14.01 -2.87 20.91
C LEU A 198 12.48 -2.95 21.10
N PRO A 199 11.99 -3.44 22.25
CA PRO A 199 10.56 -3.69 22.47
C PRO A 199 9.71 -2.41 22.46
N ARG A 200 10.34 -1.24 22.62
CA ARG A 200 9.67 0.07 22.56
C ARG A 200 9.65 0.68 21.17
N LEU A 201 10.35 0.08 20.20
CA LEU A 201 10.32 0.54 18.81
C LEU A 201 8.95 0.23 18.21
N LYS A 202 8.29 1.27 17.72
CA LYS A 202 7.05 1.10 16.96
C LYS A 202 7.36 0.66 15.55
N VAL A 203 6.73 -0.43 15.13
CA VAL A 203 6.97 -1.07 13.85
C VAL A 203 5.67 -1.26 13.10
N VAL A 204 5.69 -0.94 11.82
CA VAL A 204 4.64 -1.34 10.87
C VAL A 204 5.24 -2.30 9.86
N MET A 205 4.71 -3.52 9.82
CA MET A 205 4.97 -4.44 8.73
C MET A 205 4.10 -4.05 7.53
N GLU A 206 4.72 -3.46 6.51
CA GLU A 206 3.98 -2.96 5.35
C GLU A 206 3.47 -4.10 4.48
N HIS A 207 2.33 -3.86 3.81
CA HIS A 207 1.75 -4.67 2.74
C HIS A 207 1.92 -6.19 2.94
N ILE A 208 1.50 -6.70 4.10
CA ILE A 208 1.70 -8.11 4.46
C ILE A 208 0.97 -9.03 3.49
N THR A 209 1.57 -10.17 3.17
CA THR A 209 1.08 -11.09 2.12
C THR A 209 0.87 -12.52 2.60
N THR A 210 1.32 -12.85 3.82
CA THR A 210 1.26 -14.19 4.38
C THR A 210 0.42 -14.27 5.66
N MET A 211 0.10 -15.52 6.05
CA MET A 211 -0.58 -15.83 7.31
C MET A 211 0.42 -15.73 8.47
N ASP A 212 1.68 -16.05 8.22
CA ASP A 212 2.76 -15.89 9.18
C ASP A 212 2.88 -14.42 9.63
N ALA A 213 2.82 -13.46 8.70
CA ALA A 213 2.83 -12.04 9.02
C ALA A 213 1.60 -11.60 9.84
N VAL A 214 0.41 -12.10 9.48
CA VAL A 214 -0.81 -11.85 10.25
C VAL A 214 -0.66 -12.32 11.69
N ARG A 215 -0.29 -13.59 11.89
CA ARG A 215 -0.10 -14.19 13.23
C ARG A 215 1.00 -13.47 14.02
N PHE A 216 2.08 -13.07 13.36
CA PHE A 216 3.16 -12.33 13.98
C PHE A 216 2.68 -10.98 14.52
N VAL A 217 1.93 -10.21 13.71
CA VAL A 217 1.38 -8.92 14.12
C VAL A 217 0.36 -9.07 15.26
N GLU A 218 -0.50 -10.10 15.20
CA GLU A 218 -1.44 -10.43 16.28
C GLU A 218 -0.74 -10.80 17.59
N SER A 219 0.43 -11.45 17.51
CA SER A 219 1.22 -11.83 18.69
C SER A 219 1.95 -10.66 19.35
N GLY A 220 2.08 -9.52 18.66
CA GLY A 220 2.78 -8.34 19.16
C GLY A 220 1.96 -7.48 20.11
N GLU A 221 2.64 -6.80 21.04
CA GLU A 221 2.05 -5.86 21.99
C GLU A 221 1.29 -4.75 21.26
N GLU A 222 0.08 -4.45 21.76
CA GLU A 222 -0.76 -3.40 21.21
C GLU A 222 -0.04 -2.04 21.30
N GLY A 223 -0.10 -1.25 20.22
CA GLY A 223 0.57 0.06 20.17
C GLY A 223 1.99 0.03 19.60
N PHE A 224 2.62 -1.14 19.48
CA PHE A 224 4.01 -1.27 19.01
C PHE A 224 4.16 -2.02 17.70
N LEU A 225 3.23 -2.92 17.37
CA LEU A 225 3.25 -3.66 16.12
C LEU A 225 1.91 -3.54 15.38
N ALA A 226 1.98 -3.06 14.15
CA ALA A 226 0.86 -2.98 13.22
C ALA A 226 1.25 -3.48 11.82
N ALA A 227 0.28 -3.55 10.92
CA ALA A 227 0.50 -3.87 9.52
C ALA A 227 -0.42 -3.09 8.60
N THR A 228 0.01 -2.95 7.35
CA THR A 228 -0.86 -2.50 6.25
C THR A 228 -1.13 -3.66 5.31
N VAL A 229 -2.30 -3.64 4.64
CA VAL A 229 -2.68 -4.63 3.63
C VAL A 229 -3.16 -3.88 2.40
N THR A 230 -2.70 -4.30 1.23
CA THR A 230 -3.08 -3.65 -0.03
C THR A 230 -4.34 -4.29 -0.64
N PRO A 231 -5.12 -3.56 -1.46
CA PRO A 231 -6.29 -4.13 -2.12
C PRO A 231 -5.99 -5.40 -2.92
N GLN A 232 -4.92 -5.41 -3.73
CA GLN A 232 -4.58 -6.55 -4.57
C GLN A 232 -4.27 -7.83 -3.78
N HIS A 233 -3.69 -7.72 -2.58
CA HIS A 233 -3.42 -8.88 -1.72
C HIS A 233 -4.69 -9.44 -1.05
N LEU A 234 -5.72 -8.61 -0.86
CA LEU A 234 -7.04 -9.06 -0.39
C LEU A 234 -7.82 -9.80 -1.48
N ILE A 235 -7.75 -9.31 -2.72
CA ILE A 235 -8.62 -9.81 -3.82
C ILE A 235 -7.95 -10.83 -4.75
N LEU A 236 -6.61 -10.91 -4.77
CA LEU A 236 -5.87 -11.80 -5.66
C LEU A 236 -5.01 -12.81 -4.88
N ASN A 237 -4.75 -13.93 -5.54
CA ASN A 237 -3.72 -14.90 -5.16
C ASN A 237 -2.78 -15.12 -6.36
N ARG A 238 -1.70 -15.89 -6.17
CA ARG A 238 -0.65 -16.10 -7.18
C ARG A 238 -1.14 -16.69 -8.51
N ASN A 239 -2.31 -17.34 -8.56
CA ASN A 239 -2.88 -17.80 -9.82
C ASN A 239 -3.17 -16.61 -10.76
N ALA A 240 -3.49 -15.43 -10.22
CA ALA A 240 -3.69 -14.21 -11.00
C ALA A 240 -2.44 -13.76 -11.77
N LEU A 241 -1.24 -14.22 -11.39
CA LEU A 241 -0.01 -13.96 -12.14
C LEU A 241 0.10 -14.79 -13.42
N PHE A 242 -0.60 -15.93 -13.49
CA PHE A 242 -0.45 -16.94 -14.54
C PHE A 242 -1.75 -17.25 -15.28
N GLN A 243 -2.86 -16.60 -14.92
CA GLN A 243 -4.16 -16.85 -15.52
C GLN A 243 -4.16 -16.44 -17.00
N GLY A 244 -4.29 -17.45 -17.88
CA GLY A 244 -4.28 -17.24 -19.33
C GLY A 244 -2.91 -16.81 -19.90
N GLY A 245 -1.83 -16.97 -19.11
CA GLY A 245 -0.50 -16.47 -19.44
C GLY A 245 0.08 -15.59 -18.33
N LEU A 246 1.31 -15.12 -18.51
CA LEU A 246 1.94 -14.20 -17.56
C LEU A 246 1.21 -12.85 -17.57
N GLN A 247 0.72 -12.43 -16.39
CA GLN A 247 0.00 -11.16 -16.18
C GLN A 247 0.91 -10.16 -15.43
N PRO A 248 1.76 -9.38 -16.12
CA PRO A 248 2.74 -8.51 -15.48
C PRO A 248 2.12 -7.38 -14.65
N HIS A 249 0.90 -6.95 -14.96
CA HIS A 249 0.19 -5.92 -14.17
C HIS A 249 -0.16 -6.37 -12.76
N ASN A 250 -0.23 -7.68 -12.52
CA ASN A 250 -0.49 -8.27 -11.21
C ASN A 250 0.80 -8.52 -10.40
N TYR A 251 1.97 -8.32 -11.03
CA TYR A 251 3.24 -8.53 -10.37
C TYR A 251 3.59 -7.33 -9.48
N CYS A 252 3.73 -7.60 -8.18
CA CYS A 252 4.19 -6.65 -7.18
C CYS A 252 5.06 -7.37 -6.14
N LEU A 253 5.66 -6.60 -5.23
CA LEU A 253 6.48 -7.12 -4.13
C LEU A 253 5.93 -6.62 -2.79
N PRO A 254 5.73 -7.49 -1.80
CA PRO A 254 5.92 -8.95 -1.85
C PRO A 254 4.99 -9.62 -2.87
N VAL A 255 5.43 -10.74 -3.45
CA VAL A 255 4.65 -11.39 -4.53
C VAL A 255 3.35 -11.99 -3.99
N LEU A 256 2.28 -11.96 -4.80
CA LEU A 256 1.02 -12.66 -4.52
C LEU A 256 1.30 -14.10 -4.08
N LYS A 257 0.67 -14.55 -2.98
CA LYS A 257 0.89 -15.88 -2.39
C LYS A 257 -0.26 -16.85 -2.72
N ARG A 258 -0.23 -18.05 -2.15
CA ARG A 258 -1.32 -19.05 -2.30
C ARG A 258 -2.64 -18.55 -1.68
N GLU A 259 -3.76 -19.08 -2.15
CA GLU A 259 -5.11 -18.72 -1.68
C GLU A 259 -5.32 -18.83 -0.16
N THR A 260 -4.62 -19.77 0.48
CA THR A 260 -4.61 -19.92 1.94
C THR A 260 -4.16 -18.66 2.67
N HIS A 261 -3.36 -17.81 2.03
CA HIS A 261 -2.97 -16.52 2.57
C HIS A 261 -4.04 -15.46 2.32
N SER A 262 -4.60 -15.37 1.11
CA SER A 262 -5.61 -14.36 0.72
C SER A 262 -6.95 -14.51 1.47
N MET A 263 -7.48 -15.73 1.58
CA MET A 263 -8.77 -15.97 2.26
C MET A 263 -8.75 -15.60 3.74
N LEU A 264 -7.62 -15.85 4.40
CA LEU A 264 -7.49 -15.55 5.81
C LEU A 264 -7.08 -14.10 6.05
N GLN A 265 -6.32 -13.45 5.15
CA GLN A 265 -6.17 -11.99 5.19
C GLN A 265 -7.51 -11.28 5.11
N SER A 266 -8.44 -11.78 4.29
CA SER A 266 -9.80 -11.24 4.21
C SER A 266 -10.62 -11.48 5.48
N THR A 267 -10.42 -12.63 6.14
CA THR A 267 -11.09 -12.97 7.41
C THR A 267 -10.52 -12.19 8.59
N VAL A 268 -9.20 -12.01 8.62
CA VAL A 268 -8.46 -11.26 9.65
C VAL A 268 -8.51 -9.75 9.37
N SER A 269 -8.84 -9.29 8.17
CA SER A 269 -9.08 -7.87 7.86
C SER A 269 -10.15 -7.26 8.79
N LEU A 270 -11.14 -8.07 9.22
CA LEU A 270 -12.14 -7.65 10.21
C LEU A 270 -11.54 -7.46 11.63
N MET A 271 -10.46 -8.18 11.97
CA MET A 271 -9.71 -8.02 13.22
C MET A 271 -8.55 -7.02 13.11
N LEU A 272 -7.96 -6.83 11.92
CA LEU A 272 -6.96 -5.80 11.63
C LEU A 272 -7.56 -4.39 11.61
N GLN A 273 -8.87 -4.25 11.37
CA GLN A 273 -9.59 -3.00 11.61
C GLN A 273 -9.48 -2.52 13.06
N ILE A 274 -9.28 -3.42 14.03
CA ILE A 274 -9.01 -3.06 15.44
C ILE A 274 -7.61 -2.44 15.62
N ARG A 275 -6.69 -2.63 14.66
CA ARG A 275 -5.33 -2.04 14.72
C ARG A 275 -5.07 -0.87 13.75
N ILE A 276 -6.08 -0.38 13.02
CA ILE A 276 -5.97 0.91 12.30
C ILE A 276 -5.83 2.07 13.29
N ALA A 277 -6.55 2.02 14.42
CA ALA A 277 -6.34 2.94 15.54
C ALA A 277 -4.91 2.84 16.09
N THR A 278 -4.33 1.63 16.11
CA THR A 278 -2.93 1.39 16.47
C THR A 278 -1.96 2.03 15.47
N TYR A 279 -2.24 2.00 14.16
CA TYR A 279 -1.39 2.68 13.17
C TYR A 279 -1.35 4.19 13.41
N ILE A 280 -2.49 4.81 13.65
CA ILE A 280 -2.56 6.26 13.92
C ILE A 280 -1.84 6.62 15.24
N TYR A 281 -2.00 5.77 16.26
CA TYR A 281 -1.23 5.87 17.51
C TYR A 281 0.28 5.67 17.29
N ILE A 282 0.65 4.77 16.38
CA ILE A 282 2.04 4.49 16.02
C ILE A 282 2.68 5.70 15.33
N ILE A 283 1.99 6.32 14.38
CA ILE A 283 2.45 7.53 13.66
C ILE A 283 2.44 8.77 14.56
N GLY A 284 1.72 8.74 15.68
CA GLY A 284 1.71 9.82 16.67
C GLY A 284 0.99 11.07 16.18
N LEU A 285 -0.03 10.90 15.32
CA LEU A 285 -0.95 11.98 14.96
C LEU A 285 -1.83 12.33 16.18
N PRO A 286 -2.14 13.62 16.42
CA PRO A 286 -3.01 14.03 17.53
C PRO A 286 -4.37 13.35 17.42
N SER A 287 -4.96 12.94 18.55
CA SER A 287 -6.31 12.35 18.57
C SER A 287 -7.38 13.25 17.96
N SER A 288 -7.18 14.57 17.97
CA SER A 288 -8.05 15.56 17.31
C SER A 288 -7.98 15.54 15.78
N MET A 289 -6.95 14.90 15.22
CA MET A 289 -6.81 14.61 13.78
C MET A 289 -7.22 13.17 13.46
N CYS A 290 -7.58 12.35 14.45
CA CYS A 290 -8.20 11.06 14.20
C CYS A 290 -9.64 11.30 13.76
N CYS A 291 -10.03 10.74 12.62
CA CYS A 291 -11.43 10.51 12.37
C CYS A 291 -11.96 9.65 13.53
N ASN A 292 -13.08 10.03 14.15
CA ASN A 292 -13.68 9.24 15.23
C ASN A 292 -14.07 7.86 14.67
N TYR A 293 -13.20 6.85 14.83
CA TYR A 293 -13.45 5.45 14.46
C TYR A 293 -14.36 4.74 15.48
N HIS A 294 -15.19 5.48 16.21
CA HIS A 294 -16.20 4.93 17.10
C HIS A 294 -17.54 4.91 16.38
N THR A 295 -17.82 3.80 15.71
CA THR A 295 -19.17 3.32 15.40
C THR A 295 -19.20 1.81 15.58
#